data_AF-A0A227JD43-F1
#
_entry.id   AF-A0A227JD43-F1
#
_cell.length_a   1.000
_cell.length_b   1.000
_cell.length_c   1.000
_cell.angle_alpha   90.00
_cell.angle_beta   90.00
_cell.angle_gamma   90.00
#
_symmetry.space_group_name_H-M   'P 1'
#
loop_
_entity.id
_entity.type
_entity.pdbx_description
1 polymer ?
#
loop_
_entity_poly.entity_id
_entity_poly.type
_entity_poly.pdbx_seq_one_letter_code
_entity_poly.pdbx_strand_id
1 'polypeptide(L)'
;MVSKLEFSHAVAAIRKERGLTQGQLADELARSYSAFESLNQPTLSQWESGKVTPSLLKRLAFAHYIGKQYQYTSSEYKRVKASQSKSIYLSFKDIVYEYRVTDVKNCALSQISLTEYEQINAVHKQLITPGGIEDTLNQFNESPSKARLYYCEGMLVGHLIYQELR
;
A
#
# COMPACT_ATOMS: atom_id res chain seq x y z
N MET A 1 -2.09 -5.82 -17.09
CA MET A 1 -1.17 -5.36 -16.01
C MET A 1 0.17 -4.98 -16.61
N VAL A 2 0.95 -4.11 -15.96
CA VAL A 2 2.33 -3.75 -16.34
C VAL A 2 3.27 -4.18 -15.24
N SER A 3 4.39 -4.82 -15.58
CA SER A 3 5.45 -5.17 -14.63
C SER A 3 6.73 -4.43 -14.97
N LYS A 4 7.75 -4.55 -14.11
CA LYS A 4 9.11 -4.04 -14.40
C LYS A 4 9.65 -4.57 -15.74
N LEU A 5 9.45 -5.85 -16.00
CA LEU A 5 9.99 -6.56 -17.17
C LEU A 5 9.25 -6.13 -18.44
N GLU A 6 7.93 -5.98 -18.34
CA GLU A 6 7.06 -5.63 -19.47
C GLU A 6 7.03 -4.12 -19.77
N PHE A 7 7.69 -3.29 -18.96
CA PHE A 7 7.57 -1.84 -19.06
C PHE A 7 8.02 -1.30 -20.42
N SER A 8 9.20 -1.71 -20.89
CA SER A 8 9.76 -1.25 -22.18
C SER A 8 8.82 -1.58 -23.34
N HIS A 9 8.31 -2.81 -23.33
CA HIS A 9 7.35 -3.28 -24.32
C HIS A 9 6.02 -2.52 -24.23
N ALA A 10 5.51 -2.26 -23.01
CA ALA A 10 4.27 -1.51 -22.81
C ALA A 10 4.36 -0.06 -23.31
N VAL A 11 5.49 0.62 -23.11
CA VAL A 11 5.72 1.97 -23.64
C VAL A 11 5.71 1.96 -25.17
N ALA A 12 6.48 1.04 -25.78
CA ALA A 12 6.54 0.93 -27.23
C ALA A 12 5.19 0.56 -27.86
N ALA A 13 4.43 -0.33 -27.21
CA ALA A 13 3.11 -0.75 -27.66
C ALA A 13 2.12 0.43 -27.67
N ILE A 14 2.03 1.18 -26.57
CA ILE A 14 1.12 2.34 -26.47
C ILE A 14 1.48 3.43 -27.45
N ARG A 15 2.78 3.69 -27.65
CA ARG A 15 3.23 4.67 -28.64
C ARG A 15 2.78 4.27 -30.06
N LYS A 16 2.98 3.00 -30.42
CA LYS A 16 2.62 2.46 -31.74
C LYS A 16 1.10 2.42 -31.93
N GLU A 17 0.35 1.98 -30.93
CA GLU A 17 -1.12 1.94 -30.92
C GLU A 17 -1.73 3.32 -31.19
N ARG A 18 -1.13 4.37 -30.62
CA ARG A 18 -1.59 5.76 -30.80
C ARG A 18 -0.95 6.48 -31.98
N GLY A 19 -0.09 5.82 -32.76
CA GLY A 19 0.58 6.41 -33.92
C GLY A 19 1.51 7.59 -33.58
N LEU A 20 2.06 7.63 -32.36
CA LEU A 20 2.84 8.77 -31.88
C LEU A 20 4.34 8.60 -32.20
N THR A 21 5.03 9.72 -32.41
CA THR A 21 6.49 9.75 -32.33
C THR A 21 6.95 9.67 -30.88
N GLN A 22 8.22 9.32 -30.67
CA GLN A 22 8.80 9.26 -29.32
C GLN A 22 8.80 10.65 -28.63
N GLY A 23 8.98 11.74 -29.40
CA GLY A 23 8.86 13.09 -28.86
C GLY A 23 7.44 13.40 -28.39
N GLN A 24 6.45 13.11 -29.23
CA GLN A 24 5.04 13.36 -28.90
C GLN A 24 4.57 12.61 -27.65
N LEU A 25 4.94 11.33 -27.51
CA LEU A 25 4.59 10.58 -26.30
C LEU A 25 5.32 11.12 -25.06
N ALA A 26 6.58 11.55 -25.19
CA ALA A 26 7.29 12.20 -24.09
C ALA A 26 6.58 13.48 -23.64
N ASP A 27 6.17 14.33 -24.58
CA ASP A 27 5.45 15.59 -24.31
C ASP A 27 4.05 15.35 -23.73
N GLU A 28 3.35 14.29 -24.16
CA GLU A 28 2.04 13.90 -23.59
C GLU A 28 2.18 13.40 -22.15
N LEU A 29 3.20 12.57 -21.87
CA LEU A 29 3.49 12.09 -20.53
C LEU A 29 3.91 13.24 -19.59
N ALA A 30 4.79 14.14 -20.04
CA ALA A 30 5.23 15.31 -19.28
C ALA A 30 4.07 16.23 -18.87
N ARG A 31 3.06 16.36 -19.73
CA ARG A 31 1.82 17.11 -19.41
C ARG A 31 0.87 16.37 -18.48
N SER A 32 0.94 15.04 -18.44
CA SER A 32 0.02 14.21 -17.65
C SER A 32 0.43 14.06 -16.19
N TYR A 33 1.74 13.91 -15.92
CA TYR A 33 2.27 13.75 -14.57
C TYR A 33 3.57 14.52 -14.39
N SER A 34 3.71 15.21 -13.25
CA SER A 34 4.96 15.87 -12.85
C SER A 34 6.15 14.90 -12.77
N ALA A 35 5.89 13.61 -12.53
CA ALA A 35 6.91 12.57 -12.58
C ALA A 35 7.64 12.47 -13.94
N PHE A 36 7.07 13.02 -15.01
CA PHE A 36 7.60 13.03 -16.37
C PHE A 36 8.05 14.41 -16.85
N GLU A 37 8.12 15.43 -16.00
CA GLU A 37 8.46 16.81 -16.40
C GLU A 37 9.79 16.92 -17.16
N SER A 38 10.79 16.11 -16.79
CA SER A 38 12.10 16.05 -17.46
C SER A 38 12.20 14.98 -18.55
N LEU A 39 11.09 14.33 -18.92
CA LEU A 39 11.08 13.29 -19.94
C LEU A 39 11.26 13.91 -21.33
N ASN A 40 12.23 13.41 -22.08
CA ASN A 40 12.50 13.84 -23.45
C ASN A 40 12.57 12.63 -24.38
N GLN A 41 12.56 12.90 -25.70
CA GLN A 41 12.62 11.87 -26.75
C GLN A 41 13.78 10.88 -26.55
N PRO A 42 15.05 11.29 -26.30
CA PRO A 42 16.13 10.33 -26.06
C PRO A 42 15.86 9.40 -24.87
N THR A 43 15.33 9.93 -23.77
CA THR A 43 15.03 9.15 -22.57
C THR A 43 13.91 8.15 -22.84
N LEU A 44 12.86 8.56 -23.55
CA LEU A 44 11.78 7.65 -23.94
C LEU A 44 12.30 6.53 -24.85
N SER A 45 13.21 6.84 -25.78
CA SER A 45 13.87 5.83 -26.63
C SER A 45 14.67 4.81 -25.83
N GLN A 46 15.35 5.24 -24.77
CA GLN A 46 16.05 4.34 -23.84
C GLN A 46 15.09 3.47 -23.01
N TRP A 47 13.88 3.95 -22.73
CA TRP A 47 12.83 3.16 -22.08
C TRP A 47 12.29 2.08 -23.02
N GLU A 48 11.96 2.44 -24.26
CA GLU A 48 11.44 1.49 -25.27
C GLU A 48 12.44 0.37 -25.60
N SER A 49 13.72 0.72 -25.68
CA SER A 49 14.81 -0.26 -25.89
C SER A 49 15.15 -1.10 -24.65
N GLY A 50 14.59 -0.77 -23.49
CA GLY A 50 14.93 -1.42 -22.21
C GLY A 50 16.33 -1.09 -21.68
N LYS A 51 17.10 -0.23 -22.37
CA LYS A 51 18.44 0.22 -21.93
C LYS A 51 18.39 0.90 -20.57
N VAL A 52 17.32 1.65 -20.30
CA VAL A 52 17.09 2.29 -19.01
C VAL A 52 15.73 1.88 -18.47
N THR A 53 15.72 1.28 -17.28
CA THR A 53 14.49 1.08 -16.51
C THR A 53 14.24 2.31 -15.63
N PRO A 54 13.10 3.01 -15.77
CA PRO A 54 12.81 4.16 -14.95
C PRO A 54 12.49 3.80 -13.49
N SER A 55 12.49 4.82 -12.64
CA SER A 55 12.15 4.69 -11.22
C SER A 55 10.75 4.07 -11.03
N LEU A 56 10.51 3.49 -9.85
CA LEU A 56 9.20 2.91 -9.52
C LEU A 56 8.08 3.95 -9.66
N LEU A 57 8.29 5.19 -9.24
CA LEU A 57 7.30 6.28 -9.36
C LEU A 57 6.89 6.52 -10.82
N LYS A 58 7.85 6.58 -11.74
CA LYS A 58 7.60 6.75 -13.18
C LYS A 58 6.85 5.56 -13.78
N ARG A 59 7.17 4.34 -13.33
CA ARG A 59 6.44 3.12 -13.76
C ARG A 59 5.00 3.09 -13.26
N LEU A 60 4.76 3.54 -12.03
CA LEU A 60 3.41 3.67 -11.46
C LEU A 60 2.60 4.74 -12.19
N ALA A 61 3.17 5.92 -12.42
CA ALA A 61 2.52 6.99 -13.17
C ALA A 61 2.17 6.54 -14.60
N PHE A 62 3.06 5.79 -15.25
CA PHE A 62 2.81 5.24 -16.58
C PHE A 62 1.71 4.17 -16.58
N ALA A 63 1.72 3.26 -15.60
CA ALA A 63 0.67 2.24 -15.47
C ALA A 63 -0.71 2.90 -15.29
N HIS A 64 -0.78 3.95 -14.45
CA HIS A 64 -1.99 4.74 -14.26
C HIS A 64 -2.41 5.47 -15.55
N TYR A 65 -1.46 6.09 -16.26
CA TYR A 65 -1.70 6.77 -17.53
C TYR A 65 -2.38 5.87 -18.57
N ILE A 66 -2.00 4.59 -18.64
CA ILE A 66 -2.57 3.63 -19.59
C ILE A 66 -3.75 2.83 -19.00
N GLY A 67 -4.24 3.19 -17.81
CA GLY A 67 -5.36 2.54 -17.14
C GLY A 67 -5.09 1.08 -16.72
N LYS A 68 -3.84 0.69 -16.49
CA LYS A 68 -3.46 -0.68 -16.10
C LYS A 68 -2.90 -0.69 -14.68
N GLN A 69 -3.15 -1.78 -13.95
CA GLN A 69 -2.50 -2.01 -12.67
C GLN A 69 -1.01 -2.34 -12.85
N TYR A 70 -0.20 -1.88 -11.90
CA TYR A 70 1.23 -2.17 -11.84
C TYR A 70 1.50 -3.39 -10.93
N GLN A 71 2.27 -4.35 -11.42
CA GLN A 71 2.69 -5.53 -10.69
C GLN A 71 4.04 -5.29 -10.02
N TYR A 72 4.02 -5.21 -8.70
CA TYR A 72 5.23 -5.01 -7.89
C TYR A 72 6.10 -6.26 -7.83
N THR A 73 7.41 -6.06 -7.80
CA THR A 73 8.30 -7.09 -7.26
C THR A 73 8.18 -7.13 -5.74
N SER A 74 8.59 -8.24 -5.11
CA SER A 74 8.62 -8.37 -3.65
C SER A 74 9.44 -7.26 -2.97
N SER A 75 10.55 -6.83 -3.58
CA SER A 75 11.37 -5.71 -3.08
C SER A 75 10.70 -4.34 -3.24
N GLU A 76 10.01 -4.10 -4.35
CA GLU A 76 9.26 -2.86 -4.59
C GLU A 76 8.08 -2.73 -3.64
N TYR A 77 7.33 -3.83 -3.45
CA TYR A 77 6.21 -3.89 -2.53
C TYR A 77 6.62 -3.56 -1.09
N LYS A 78 7.73 -4.14 -0.59
CA LYS A 78 8.27 -3.83 0.74
C LYS A 78 8.57 -2.33 0.90
N ARG A 79 9.13 -1.69 -0.12
CA ARG A 79 9.46 -0.24 -0.10
C ARG A 79 8.20 0.63 -0.08
N VAL A 80 7.21 0.29 -0.90
CA VAL A 80 5.93 1.02 -0.94
C VAL A 80 5.19 0.88 0.39
N LYS A 81 5.11 -0.34 0.93
CA LYS A 81 4.53 -0.58 2.26
C LYS A 81 5.26 0.19 3.35
N ALA A 82 6.59 0.23 3.33
CA ALA A 82 7.38 1.02 4.29
C ALA A 82 7.15 2.54 4.17
N SER A 83 6.93 3.06 2.95
CA SER A 83 6.58 4.48 2.78
C SER A 83 5.14 4.80 3.21
N GLN A 84 4.19 3.88 2.97
CA GLN A 84 2.81 4.02 3.43
C GLN A 84 2.73 3.90 4.94
N SER A 85 3.44 2.95 5.55
CA SER A 85 3.49 2.83 7.01
C SER A 85 4.12 4.06 7.66
N LYS A 86 5.06 4.75 7.01
CA LYS A 86 5.61 6.03 7.49
C LYS A 86 4.59 7.17 7.40
N SER A 87 3.79 7.23 6.33
CA SER A 87 2.67 8.17 6.21
C SER A 87 1.62 7.91 7.28
N ILE A 88 1.30 6.65 7.55
CA ILE A 88 0.32 6.29 8.56
C ILE A 88 0.89 6.51 9.97
N TYR A 89 2.17 6.20 10.22
CA TYR A 89 2.85 6.53 11.48
C TYR A 89 2.88 8.04 11.73
N LEU A 90 2.97 8.86 10.67
CA LEU A 90 2.78 10.31 10.75
C LEU A 90 1.32 10.69 11.08
N SER A 91 0.32 9.97 10.58
CA SER A 91 -1.09 10.14 10.99
C SER A 91 -1.34 9.73 12.45
N PHE A 92 -0.60 8.73 12.95
CA PHE A 92 -0.56 8.40 14.38
C PHE A 92 0.26 9.39 15.20
N LYS A 93 1.10 10.21 14.56
CA LYS A 93 1.81 11.28 15.25
C LYS A 93 0.87 12.38 15.71
N ASP A 94 -0.36 12.46 15.19
CA ASP A 94 -1.43 13.33 15.71
C ASP A 94 -2.12 12.74 16.96
N ILE A 95 -1.83 11.48 17.31
CA ILE A 95 -2.08 10.89 18.64
C ILE A 95 -0.97 11.36 19.61
N VAL A 96 -0.73 12.67 19.67
CA VAL A 96 0.27 13.33 20.53
C VAL A 96 -0.14 13.27 22.01
N TYR A 97 -1.39 12.92 22.30
CA TYR A 97 -1.92 12.89 23.66
C TYR A 97 -1.62 11.56 24.35
N GLU A 98 -1.16 11.61 25.60
CA GLU A 98 -1.16 10.47 26.50
C GLU A 98 -2.63 10.13 26.83
N TYR A 99 -3.21 9.18 26.09
CA TYR A 99 -4.54 8.66 26.44
C TYR A 99 -4.42 7.87 27.74
N ARG A 100 -5.11 8.34 28.79
CA ARG A 100 -5.28 7.55 30.01
C ARG A 100 -6.30 6.46 29.72
N VAL A 101 -5.87 5.20 29.75
CA VAL A 101 -6.78 4.06 29.68
C VAL A 101 -7.73 4.14 30.88
N THR A 102 -9.01 4.38 30.61
CA THR A 102 -10.07 4.44 31.63
C THR A 102 -10.68 3.07 31.85
N ASP A 103 -10.70 2.22 30.81
CA ASP A 103 -11.33 0.91 30.87
C ASP A 103 -10.57 -0.12 30.00
N VAL A 104 -10.61 -1.39 30.42
CA VAL A 104 -9.97 -2.52 29.74
C VAL A 104 -10.93 -3.69 29.69
N LYS A 105 -11.30 -4.09 28.47
CA LYS A 105 -12.18 -5.24 28.22
C LYS A 105 -11.36 -6.44 27.79
N ASN A 106 -11.51 -7.57 28.47
CA ASN A 106 -10.92 -8.84 28.09
C ASN A 106 -12.03 -9.76 27.59
N CYS A 107 -11.92 -10.27 26.37
CA CYS A 107 -12.93 -11.14 25.79
C CYS A 107 -12.32 -12.15 24.82
N ALA A 108 -13.04 -13.23 24.52
CA ALA A 108 -12.69 -14.06 23.38
C ALA A 108 -12.85 -13.23 22.10
N LEU A 109 -12.04 -13.50 21.07
CA LEU A 109 -12.13 -12.75 19.81
C LEU A 109 -13.55 -12.83 19.19
N SER A 110 -14.24 -13.95 19.38
CA SER A 110 -15.63 -14.17 18.94
C SER A 110 -16.67 -13.34 19.70
N GLN A 111 -16.30 -12.69 20.80
CA GLN A 111 -17.18 -11.89 21.66
C GLN A 111 -16.96 -10.38 21.49
N ILE A 112 -16.06 -9.97 20.59
CA ILE A 112 -15.89 -8.56 20.22
C ILE A 112 -17.15 -8.08 19.50
N SER A 113 -17.63 -6.88 19.80
CA SER A 113 -18.79 -6.34 19.08
C SER A 113 -18.44 -6.08 17.62
N LEU A 114 -19.45 -6.11 16.74
CA LEU A 114 -19.22 -5.90 15.30
C LEU A 114 -18.49 -4.56 15.03
N THR A 115 -18.91 -3.49 15.70
CA THR A 115 -18.30 -2.16 15.53
C THR A 115 -16.84 -2.12 15.96
N GLU A 116 -16.50 -2.73 17.10
CA GLU A 116 -15.12 -2.83 17.57
C GLU A 116 -14.28 -3.69 16.61
N TYR A 117 -14.84 -4.80 16.13
CA TYR A 117 -14.17 -5.69 15.19
C TYR A 117 -13.88 -4.97 13.86
N GLU A 118 -14.81 -4.20 13.32
CA GLU A 118 -14.62 -3.42 12.10
C GLU A 118 -13.51 -2.38 12.24
N GLN A 119 -13.49 -1.66 13.36
CA GLN A 119 -12.42 -0.68 13.66
C GLN A 119 -11.06 -1.35 13.74
N ILE A 120 -10.95 -2.46 14.49
CA ILE A 120 -9.72 -3.24 14.62
C ILE A 120 -9.28 -3.80 13.27
N ASN A 121 -10.23 -4.33 12.48
CA ASN A 121 -9.94 -4.91 11.17
C ASN A 121 -9.48 -3.87 10.16
N ALA A 122 -10.06 -2.67 10.19
CA ALA A 122 -9.60 -1.55 9.39
C ALA A 122 -8.14 -1.18 9.72
N VAL A 123 -7.81 -1.10 11.01
CA VAL A 123 -6.43 -0.85 11.47
C VAL A 123 -5.49 -1.99 11.03
N HIS A 124 -5.87 -3.26 11.18
CA HIS A 124 -5.06 -4.39 10.71
C HIS A 124 -4.81 -4.35 9.20
N LYS A 125 -5.85 -4.10 8.39
CA LYS A 125 -5.75 -3.98 6.92
C LYS A 125 -4.83 -2.84 6.51
N GLN A 126 -4.88 -1.73 7.24
CA GLN A 126 -4.09 -0.54 6.94
C GLN A 126 -2.63 -0.66 7.43
N LEU A 127 -2.39 -1.28 8.59
CA LEU A 127 -1.09 -1.23 9.27
C LEU A 127 -0.30 -2.53 9.29
N ILE A 128 -0.98 -3.68 9.35
CA ILE A 128 -0.38 -4.95 9.75
C ILE A 128 -0.36 -5.90 8.54
N THR A 129 -1.53 -6.38 8.13
CA THR A 129 -1.71 -7.47 7.15
C THR A 129 -2.86 -7.17 6.18
N PRO A 130 -2.71 -7.43 4.86
CA PRO A 130 -3.72 -7.09 3.85
C PRO A 130 -5.05 -7.84 4.03
N GLY A 131 -5.05 -9.07 4.55
CA GLY A 131 -6.25 -9.82 4.94
C GLY A 131 -6.84 -9.41 6.29
N GLY A 132 -6.29 -8.38 6.94
CA GLY A 132 -6.81 -7.86 8.20
C GLY A 132 -6.57 -8.78 9.38
N ILE A 133 -7.56 -8.91 10.25
CA ILE A 133 -7.48 -9.75 11.47
C ILE A 133 -7.24 -11.22 11.08
N GLU A 134 -7.89 -11.74 10.03
CA GLU A 134 -7.75 -13.14 9.61
C GLU A 134 -6.31 -13.54 9.30
N ASP A 135 -5.56 -12.70 8.59
CA ASP A 135 -4.13 -12.93 8.33
C ASP A 135 -3.29 -12.93 9.62
N THR A 136 -3.71 -12.17 10.63
CA THR A 136 -3.04 -12.18 11.93
C THR A 136 -3.38 -13.46 12.69
N LEU A 137 -4.63 -13.93 12.61
CA LEU A 137 -5.04 -15.20 13.20
C LEU A 137 -4.38 -16.41 12.54
N ASN A 138 -4.16 -16.35 11.22
CA ASN A 138 -3.44 -17.41 10.50
C ASN A 138 -1.97 -17.53 10.91
N GLN A 139 -1.40 -16.52 11.57
CA GLN A 139 -0.06 -16.59 12.16
C GLN A 139 -0.06 -17.19 13.56
N PHE A 140 -1.23 -17.31 14.19
CA PHE A 140 -1.41 -18.01 15.45
C PHE A 140 -1.58 -19.51 15.19
N ASN A 141 -0.76 -20.34 15.84
CA ASN A 141 -0.72 -21.77 15.58
C ASN A 141 -1.90 -22.56 16.17
N GLU A 142 -2.70 -21.97 17.07
CA GLU A 142 -3.73 -22.68 17.84
C GLU A 142 -4.97 -21.82 18.18
N SER A 143 -6.09 -22.47 18.51
CA SER A 143 -7.31 -21.84 19.04
C SER A 143 -7.47 -22.17 20.53
N PRO A 144 -8.00 -21.26 21.39
CA PRO A 144 -8.68 -20.00 21.05
C PRO A 144 -7.85 -18.71 21.30
N SER A 145 -7.95 -17.75 20.38
CA SER A 145 -7.36 -16.41 20.53
C SER A 145 -8.23 -15.50 21.41
N LYS A 146 -7.57 -14.73 22.27
CA LYS A 146 -8.20 -13.72 23.15
C LYS A 146 -7.88 -12.32 22.66
N ALA A 147 -8.74 -11.37 23.03
CA ALA A 147 -8.53 -9.96 22.80
C ALA A 147 -8.64 -9.16 24.09
N ARG A 148 -7.73 -8.22 24.25
CA ARG A 148 -7.77 -7.17 25.25
C ARG A 148 -7.94 -5.83 24.54
N LEU A 149 -9.02 -5.12 24.83
CA LEU A 149 -9.37 -3.84 24.23
C LEU A 149 -9.17 -2.74 25.27
N TYR A 150 -8.58 -1.63 24.86
CA TYR A 150 -8.24 -0.50 25.72
C TYR A 150 -9.09 0.71 25.34
N TYR A 151 -9.75 1.33 26.32
CA TYR A 151 -10.64 2.46 26.10
C TYR A 151 -10.20 3.70 26.89
N CYS A 152 -10.49 4.86 26.33
CA CYS A 152 -10.41 6.17 26.98
C CYS A 152 -11.78 6.83 26.87
N GLU A 153 -12.49 6.99 28.00
CA GLU A 153 -13.85 7.56 28.08
C GLU A 153 -14.84 6.94 27.08
N GLY A 154 -14.75 5.61 26.91
CA GLY A 154 -15.61 4.84 25.99
C GLY A 154 -15.13 4.79 24.55
N MET A 155 -14.09 5.53 24.17
CA MET A 155 -13.46 5.44 22.86
C MET A 155 -12.39 4.33 22.84
N LEU A 156 -12.45 3.45 21.84
CA LEU A 156 -11.40 2.43 21.62
C LEU A 156 -10.10 3.10 21.17
N VAL A 157 -9.04 2.99 21.97
CA VAL A 157 -7.72 3.60 21.71
C VAL A 157 -6.65 2.57 21.36
N GLY A 158 -6.91 1.29 21.58
CA GLY A 158 -5.99 0.23 21.21
C GLY A 158 -6.52 -1.17 21.50
N HIS A 159 -5.80 -2.17 20.99
CA HIS A 159 -6.14 -3.57 21.17
C HIS A 159 -4.88 -4.46 21.19
N LEU A 160 -4.99 -5.58 21.89
CA LEU A 160 -4.01 -6.65 21.91
C LEU A 160 -4.73 -7.98 21.61
N ILE A 161 -4.33 -8.65 20.53
CA ILE A 161 -4.78 -10.01 20.23
C ILE A 161 -3.65 -10.96 20.61
N TYR A 162 -3.96 -11.96 21.42
CA TYR A 162 -2.97 -12.89 21.95
C TYR A 162 -3.54 -14.29 22.16
N GLN A 163 -2.64 -15.26 22.28
CA GLN A 163 -2.96 -16.61 22.71
C GLN A 163 -2.39 -16.82 24.12
N GLU A 164 -3.14 -17.47 25.00
CA GLU A 164 -2.55 -17.98 26.24
C GLU A 164 -1.79 -19.26 25.92
N LEU A 165 -0.49 -19.27 26.24
CA LEU A 165 0.29 -20.49 26.23
C LEU A 165 -0.26 -21.42 27.32
N ARG A 166 -0.56 -22.67 26.94
CA ARG A 166 -0.87 -23.74 27.91
C ARG A 166 0.36 -24.16 28.69
#